data_AF-A0A2G9Q812-F1
#
_entry.id   AF-A0A2G9Q812-F1
#
_cell.length_a   1.000
_cell.length_b   1.000
_cell.length_c   1.000
_cell.angle_alpha   90.00
_cell.angle_beta   90.00
_cell.angle_gamma   90.00
#
_symmetry.space_group_name_H-M   'P 1'
#
loop_
_entity.id
_entity.type
_entity.pdbx_description
1 polymer ?
#
loop_
_entity_poly.entity_id
_entity_poly.type
_entity_poly.pdbx_seq_one_letter_code
_entity_poly.pdbx_strand_id
1 'polypeptide(L)'
;MEQTPQPTTSVSENYHLLTQEERRNIIIKQLLARYPPPETDRAFPRNPTIPPSSISSSDSQSQDTPDDRIGNVQWCICQGCIKMPTQVESVCCQEIEEVKACIPDGKKCITESDMFCSQIATEQTVRLMSTMLHLESLPVVDSDNNR
;
A
#
# COMPACT_ATOMS: atom_id res chain seq x y z
N MET A 1 -23.37 31.16 23.98
CA MET A 1 -23.34 29.83 24.63
C MET A 1 -23.58 28.81 23.52
N GLU A 2 -22.51 28.46 22.80
CA GLU A 2 -22.55 27.38 21.81
C GLU A 2 -22.64 26.05 22.56
N GLN A 3 -23.72 25.31 22.34
CA GLN A 3 -23.89 23.97 22.86
C GLN A 3 -23.39 22.98 21.80
N THR A 4 -22.28 22.33 22.11
CA THR A 4 -21.74 21.18 21.39
C THR A 4 -22.75 20.03 21.43
N PRO A 5 -23.10 19.37 20.31
CA PRO A 5 -23.97 18.20 20.36
C PRO A 5 -23.18 16.98 20.85
N GLN A 6 -23.67 16.35 21.92
CA GLN A 6 -23.13 15.12 22.48
C GLN A 6 -23.30 13.92 21.53
N PRO A 7 -22.39 12.92 21.56
CA PRO A 7 -22.59 11.68 20.84
C PRO A 7 -23.59 10.81 21.61
N THR A 8 -24.82 10.73 21.14
CA THR A 8 -25.81 9.78 21.65
C THR A 8 -25.44 8.37 21.17
N THR A 9 -24.67 7.65 21.98
CA THR A 9 -24.44 6.21 21.84
C THR A 9 -25.71 5.45 22.20
N SER A 10 -26.68 5.38 21.29
CA SER A 10 -27.79 4.43 21.39
C SER A 10 -27.37 3.11 20.72
N VAL A 11 -26.58 2.31 21.43
CA VAL A 11 -26.34 0.92 21.04
C VAL A 11 -27.66 0.18 21.25
N SER A 12 -28.33 -0.20 20.17
CA SER A 12 -29.60 -0.95 20.21
C SER A 12 -29.41 -2.23 21.03
N GLU A 13 -30.21 -2.42 22.08
CA GLU A 13 -30.13 -3.52 23.05
C GLU A 13 -30.18 -4.93 22.42
N ASN A 14 -30.56 -5.03 21.13
CA ASN A 14 -30.67 -6.28 20.38
C ASN A 14 -29.52 -6.52 19.38
N TYR A 15 -28.45 -5.71 19.40
CA TYR A 15 -27.34 -5.80 18.45
C TYR A 15 -26.67 -7.19 18.44
N HIS A 16 -26.62 -7.87 19.58
CA HIS A 16 -26.05 -9.21 19.71
C HIS A 16 -26.92 -10.32 19.09
N LEU A 17 -28.20 -10.08 18.83
CA LEU A 17 -29.12 -11.04 18.22
C LEU A 17 -29.15 -10.96 16.69
N LEU A 18 -28.52 -9.93 16.11
CA LEU A 18 -28.49 -9.72 14.68
C LEU A 18 -27.50 -10.65 13.98
N THR A 19 -27.81 -11.01 12.74
CA THR A 19 -26.88 -11.66 11.82
C THR A 19 -25.71 -10.72 11.46
N GLN A 20 -24.63 -11.30 10.92
CA GLN A 20 -23.46 -10.51 10.51
C GLN A 20 -23.81 -9.47 9.43
N GLU A 21 -24.70 -9.82 8.51
CA GLU A 21 -25.14 -8.92 7.44
C GLU A 21 -25.95 -7.73 7.98
N GLU A 22 -26.87 -7.98 8.91
CA GLU A 22 -27.67 -6.93 9.55
C GLU A 22 -26.79 -5.96 10.34
N ARG A 23 -25.81 -6.48 11.09
CA ARG A 23 -24.83 -5.66 11.82
C ARG A 23 -24.03 -4.78 10.86
N ARG A 24 -23.56 -5.34 9.74
CA ARG A 24 -22.84 -4.60 8.69
C ARG A 24 -23.70 -3.46 8.15
N ASN A 25 -24.96 -3.74 7.83
CA ASN A 25 -25.87 -2.75 7.24
C ASN A 25 -26.18 -1.61 8.23
N ILE A 26 -26.31 -1.89 9.53
CA ILE A 26 -26.48 -0.87 10.56
C ILE A 26 -25.26 0.05 10.64
N ILE A 27 -24.05 -0.52 10.69
CA ILE A 27 -22.81 0.26 10.73
C ILE A 27 -22.68 1.14 9.49
N ILE A 28 -22.90 0.57 8.29
CA ILE A 28 -22.83 1.32 7.03
C ILE A 28 -23.82 2.50 7.07
N LYS A 29 -25.06 2.27 7.51
CA LYS A 29 -26.08 3.32 7.60
C LYS A 29 -25.70 4.43 8.58
N GLN A 30 -25.12 4.06 9.73
CA GLN A 30 -24.63 5.04 10.72
C GLN A 30 -23.45 5.86 10.18
N LEU A 31 -22.52 5.20 9.48
CA LEU A 31 -21.38 5.86 8.85
C LEU A 31 -21.83 6.84 7.76
N LEU A 32 -22.76 6.44 6.89
CA LEU A 32 -23.28 7.31 5.83
C LEU A 32 -24.09 8.50 6.38
N ALA A 33 -24.82 8.31 7.49
CA ALA A 33 -25.53 9.39 8.14
C ALA A 33 -24.58 10.41 8.79
N ARG A 34 -23.43 9.97 9.29
CA ARG A 34 -22.44 10.83 9.94
C ARG A 34 -21.42 11.44 8.96
N TYR A 35 -21.12 10.70 7.90
CA TYR A 35 -20.19 11.05 6.84
C TYR A 35 -20.91 10.89 5.50
N PRO A 36 -21.82 11.82 5.16
CA PRO A 36 -22.46 11.80 3.85
C PRO A 36 -21.39 11.85 2.76
N PRO A 37 -21.54 11.09 1.67
CA PRO A 37 -20.57 11.12 0.59
C PRO A 37 -20.47 12.56 0.04
N PRO A 38 -19.27 13.09 -0.16
CA PRO A 38 -19.12 14.42 -0.74
C PRO A 38 -19.70 14.42 -2.17
N GLU A 39 -20.36 15.51 -2.58
CA GLU A 39 -20.93 15.66 -3.93
C GLU A 39 -19.87 15.50 -5.04
N THR A 40 -18.60 15.65 -4.68
CA THR A 40 -17.45 15.32 -5.52
C THR A 40 -16.57 14.32 -4.77
N ASP A 41 -16.30 13.18 -5.39
CA ASP A 41 -15.46 12.10 -4.88
C ASP A 41 -13.99 12.54 -4.75
N ARG A 42 -13.70 13.32 -3.70
CA ARG A 42 -12.37 13.89 -3.40
C ARG A 42 -11.76 13.33 -2.13
N ALA A 43 -12.33 12.28 -1.56
CA ALA A 43 -11.77 11.62 -0.37
C ALA A 43 -10.38 11.02 -0.65
N PHE A 44 -10.07 10.74 -1.91
CA PHE A 44 -8.77 10.29 -2.38
C PHE A 44 -8.45 10.95 -3.73
N PRO A 45 -7.71 12.07 -3.75
CA PRO A 45 -7.37 12.81 -4.99
C PRO A 45 -6.61 11.99 -6.05
N ARG A 46 -6.19 10.77 -5.70
CA ARG A 46 -5.48 9.82 -6.56
C ARG A 46 -6.11 8.43 -6.54
N ASN A 47 -7.41 8.29 -6.23
CA ASN A 47 -8.07 7.02 -6.47
C ASN A 47 -8.16 6.81 -8.00
N PRO A 48 -7.56 5.76 -8.58
CA PRO A 48 -7.65 5.52 -10.01
C PRO A 48 -9.13 5.31 -10.36
N THR A 49 -9.74 6.31 -11.01
CA THR A 49 -11.09 6.17 -11.52
C THR A 49 -11.00 5.29 -12.76
N ILE A 50 -11.53 4.07 -12.70
CA ILE A 50 -11.66 3.23 -13.89
C ILE A 50 -12.67 3.95 -14.79
N PRO A 51 -12.26 4.50 -15.95
CA PRO A 51 -13.21 5.18 -16.81
C PRO A 51 -14.20 4.14 -17.35
N PRO A 52 -15.49 4.51 -17.51
CA PRO A 52 -16.53 3.58 -17.99
C PRO A 52 -16.21 2.98 -19.38
N SER A 53 -15.33 3.62 -20.14
CA SER A 53 -14.83 3.14 -21.44
C SER A 53 -13.89 1.94 -21.36
N SER A 54 -13.35 1.63 -20.17
CA SER A 54 -12.50 0.45 -19.95
C SER A 54 -13.29 -0.86 -19.82
N ILE A 55 -14.62 -0.82 -19.92
CA ILE A 55 -15.50 -2.00 -20.06
C ILE A 55 -15.63 -2.35 -21.56
N SER A 56 -14.56 -2.14 -22.33
CA SER A 56 -14.46 -2.69 -23.68
C SER A 56 -13.70 -4.00 -23.55
N SER A 57 -14.41 -5.09 -23.84
CA SER A 57 -13.92 -6.46 -23.92
C SER A 57 -12.73 -6.57 -24.87
N SER A 58 -11.54 -6.25 -24.36
CA SER A 58 -10.28 -6.73 -24.92
C SER A 58 -9.91 -7.96 -24.12
N ASP A 59 -10.49 -9.07 -24.57
CA ASP A 59 -10.12 -10.43 -24.24
C ASP A 59 -8.70 -10.70 -24.76
N SER A 60 -7.71 -10.08 -24.13
CA SER A 60 -6.35 -10.58 -24.15
C SER A 60 -6.30 -11.65 -23.07
N GLN A 61 -6.49 -12.89 -23.48
CA GLN A 61 -6.23 -14.09 -22.69
C GLN A 61 -4.79 -14.04 -22.13
N SER A 62 -4.56 -13.35 -21.02
CA SER A 62 -3.65 -13.87 -20.00
C SER A 62 -4.49 -14.87 -19.24
N GLN A 63 -4.27 -16.14 -19.52
CA GLN A 63 -4.98 -17.24 -18.90
C GLN A 63 -5.19 -16.97 -17.40
N ASP A 64 -6.45 -16.96 -16.96
CA ASP A 64 -6.84 -17.20 -15.58
C ASP A 64 -6.45 -18.65 -15.22
N THR A 65 -5.15 -18.92 -15.17
CA THR A 65 -4.65 -19.92 -14.24
C THR A 65 -4.75 -19.27 -12.87
N PRO A 66 -5.31 -19.94 -11.84
CA PRO A 66 -5.14 -19.46 -10.47
C PRO A 66 -3.65 -19.17 -10.29
N ASP A 67 -3.31 -17.92 -10.06
CA ASP A 67 -1.91 -17.53 -10.03
C ASP A 67 -1.26 -18.20 -8.82
N ASP A 68 -0.49 -19.25 -9.11
CA ASP A 68 0.04 -20.23 -8.17
C ASP A 68 1.02 -19.62 -7.15
N ARG A 69 1.24 -18.31 -7.18
CA ARG A 69 2.16 -17.60 -6.28
C ARG A 69 1.47 -16.90 -5.12
N ILE A 70 0.22 -16.50 -5.27
CA ILE A 70 -0.51 -15.74 -4.23
C ILE A 70 -0.81 -16.65 -3.03
N GLY A 71 -0.61 -16.13 -1.82
CA GLY A 71 -0.93 -16.86 -0.58
C GLY A 71 0.00 -18.03 -0.23
N ASN A 72 1.09 -18.22 -0.98
CA ASN A 72 2.13 -19.20 -0.70
C ASN A 72 3.53 -18.68 -1.04
N VAL A 73 4.55 -19.48 -0.75
CA VAL A 73 5.98 -19.14 -0.93
C VAL A 73 6.76 -20.25 -1.66
N GLN A 74 6.06 -21.15 -2.36
CA GLN A 74 6.71 -22.29 -3.03
C GLN A 74 7.61 -21.85 -4.20
N TRP A 75 7.37 -20.67 -4.75
CA TRP A 75 8.19 -20.01 -5.77
C TRP A 75 9.50 -19.43 -5.21
N CYS A 76 9.64 -19.30 -3.88
CA CYS A 76 10.81 -18.68 -3.26
C CYS A 76 12.04 -19.61 -3.31
N ILE A 77 13.15 -19.10 -3.86
CA ILE A 77 14.43 -19.82 -3.93
C ILE A 77 15.33 -19.47 -2.73
N CYS A 78 15.29 -18.22 -2.27
CA CYS A 78 16.16 -17.73 -1.20
C CYS A 78 15.75 -18.17 0.21
N GLN A 79 14.55 -18.72 0.37
CA GLN A 79 13.92 -19.11 1.65
C GLN A 79 13.64 -17.95 2.63
N GLY A 80 13.79 -16.70 2.18
CA GLY A 80 13.52 -15.49 2.98
C GLY A 80 12.23 -14.75 2.64
N CYS A 81 11.51 -15.15 1.58
CA CYS A 81 10.29 -14.46 1.17
C CYS A 81 9.08 -14.84 2.06
N ILE A 82 8.14 -13.91 2.18
CA ILE A 82 6.85 -14.12 2.83
C ILE A 82 5.72 -14.16 1.80
N LYS A 83 4.55 -14.65 2.23
CA LYS A 83 3.35 -14.64 1.40
C LYS A 83 2.94 -13.19 1.13
N MET A 84 2.80 -12.83 -0.15
CA MET A 84 2.37 -11.50 -0.55
C MET A 84 0.90 -11.50 -0.98
N PRO A 85 0.18 -10.37 -0.80
CA PRO A 85 -1.24 -10.27 -1.17
C PRO A 85 -1.45 -10.17 -2.68
N THR A 86 -0.42 -9.80 -3.45
CA THR A 86 -0.51 -9.65 -4.92
C THR A 86 0.56 -10.45 -5.66
N GLN A 87 0.28 -10.77 -6.93
CA GLN A 87 1.22 -11.43 -7.83
C GLN A 87 2.48 -10.62 -8.07
N VAL A 88 2.32 -9.32 -8.31
CA VAL A 88 3.41 -8.40 -8.63
C VAL A 88 4.44 -8.33 -7.50
N GLU A 89 3.98 -8.48 -6.27
CA GLU A 89 4.84 -8.52 -5.08
C GLU A 89 5.47 -9.90 -4.82
N SER A 90 4.97 -10.97 -5.46
CA SER A 90 5.42 -12.36 -5.25
C SER A 90 6.67 -12.70 -6.08
N VAL A 91 7.76 -11.96 -5.85
CA VAL A 91 9.05 -12.07 -6.56
C VAL A 91 10.20 -12.35 -5.60
N CYS A 92 11.08 -13.29 -5.95
CA CYS A 92 12.25 -13.64 -5.15
C CYS A 92 13.47 -12.81 -5.57
N CYS A 93 14.35 -12.45 -4.62
CA CYS A 93 15.62 -11.76 -4.91
C CYS A 93 16.58 -12.57 -5.79
N GLN A 94 16.33 -13.87 -5.96
CA GLN A 94 17.07 -14.76 -6.86
C GLN A 94 16.52 -14.77 -8.30
N GLU A 95 15.31 -14.23 -8.53
CA GLU A 95 14.67 -14.17 -9.86
C GLU A 95 15.10 -12.94 -10.66
N ILE A 96 15.57 -11.88 -9.99
CA ILE A 96 16.05 -10.64 -10.63
C ILE A 96 17.57 -10.75 -10.79
N GLU A 97 18.07 -10.79 -12.03
CA GLU A 97 19.49 -11.04 -12.31
C GLU A 97 20.41 -9.99 -11.70
N GLU A 98 20.05 -8.70 -11.78
CA GLU A 98 20.82 -7.59 -11.23
C GLU A 98 20.90 -7.66 -9.70
N VAL A 99 19.81 -8.10 -9.06
CA VAL A 99 19.78 -8.30 -7.61
C VAL A 99 20.62 -9.51 -7.23
N LYS A 100 20.48 -10.62 -7.97
CA LYS A 100 21.24 -11.84 -7.76
C LYS A 100 22.74 -11.60 -7.88
N ALA A 101 23.18 -10.77 -8.81
CA ALA A 101 24.58 -10.37 -8.96
C ALA A 101 25.14 -9.62 -7.72
N CYS A 102 24.27 -8.99 -6.92
CA CYS A 102 24.65 -8.31 -5.68
C CYS A 102 24.72 -9.25 -4.46
N ILE A 103 24.33 -10.52 -4.61
CA ILE A 103 24.36 -11.51 -3.52
C ILE A 103 25.75 -12.16 -3.51
N PRO A 104 26.53 -12.04 -2.42
CA PRO A 104 27.86 -12.63 -2.34
C PRO A 104 27.86 -14.15 -2.47
N ASP A 105 28.96 -14.71 -2.96
CA ASP A 105 29.15 -16.16 -3.04
C ASP A 105 28.94 -16.83 -1.68
N GLY A 106 28.17 -17.92 -1.67
CA GLY A 106 27.83 -18.67 -0.46
C GLY A 106 26.64 -18.11 0.35
N LYS A 107 26.08 -16.97 -0.06
CA LYS A 107 24.83 -16.43 0.50
C LYS A 107 23.63 -16.80 -0.37
N LYS A 108 22.45 -16.92 0.24
CA LYS A 108 21.21 -17.32 -0.46
C LYS A 108 20.21 -16.18 -0.61
N CYS A 109 20.28 -15.17 0.24
CA CYS A 109 19.34 -14.05 0.24
C CYS A 109 20.09 -12.72 0.19
N ILE A 110 19.50 -11.72 -0.49
CA ILE A 110 20.03 -10.35 -0.52
C ILE A 110 20.19 -9.75 0.88
N THR A 111 19.34 -10.15 1.83
CA THR A 111 19.40 -9.67 3.22
C THR A 111 20.64 -10.16 3.98
N GLU A 112 21.35 -11.15 3.45
CA GLU A 112 22.62 -11.64 4.01
C GLU A 112 23.84 -10.89 3.46
N SER A 113 23.63 -9.96 2.52
CA SER A 113 24.68 -9.09 1.99
C SER A 113 24.97 -7.96 2.97
N ASP A 114 26.23 -7.78 3.33
CA ASP A 114 26.67 -6.69 4.21
C ASP A 114 26.38 -5.31 3.61
N MET A 115 26.45 -5.20 2.28
CA MET A 115 26.09 -3.97 1.56
C MET A 115 24.60 -3.66 1.71
N PHE A 116 23.74 -4.68 1.62
CA PHE A 116 22.30 -4.48 1.82
C PHE A 116 22.00 -3.97 3.23
N CYS A 117 22.59 -4.60 4.24
CA CYS A 117 22.38 -4.20 5.63
C CYS A 117 22.89 -2.78 5.91
N SER A 118 24.10 -2.45 5.43
CA SER A 118 24.72 -1.15 5.67
C SER A 118 24.06 -0.01 4.90
N GLN A 119 23.67 -0.23 3.65
CA GLN A 119 23.20 0.84 2.75
C GLN A 119 21.68 0.93 2.63
N ILE A 120 20.94 -0.16 2.85
CA ILE A 120 19.49 -0.19 2.60
C ILE A 120 18.70 -0.33 3.90
N ALA A 121 19.13 -1.24 4.79
CA ALA A 121 18.34 -1.59 5.98
C ALA A 121 18.57 -0.67 7.19
N THR A 122 19.55 0.26 7.13
CA THR A 122 19.84 1.18 8.25
C THR A 122 18.93 2.40 8.24
N GLU A 123 18.33 2.69 9.40
CA GLU A 123 17.47 3.86 9.60
C GLU A 123 18.19 5.17 9.22
N GLN A 124 19.47 5.30 9.57
CA GLN A 124 20.27 6.48 9.26
C GLN A 124 20.36 6.73 7.76
N THR A 125 20.57 5.68 6.95
CA THR A 125 20.68 5.81 5.49
C THR A 125 19.35 6.19 4.87
N VAL A 126 18.25 5.56 5.30
CA VAL A 126 16.90 5.90 4.83
C VAL A 126 16.54 7.35 5.18
N ARG A 127 16.85 7.81 6.40
CA ARG A 127 16.63 9.20 6.83
C ARG A 127 17.46 10.19 6.01
N LEU A 128 18.73 9.88 5.76
CA LEU A 128 19.61 10.73 4.97
C LEU A 128 19.11 10.83 3.53
N MET A 129 18.82 9.71 2.88
CA MET A 129 18.28 9.68 1.51
C MET A 129 16.95 10.45 1.41
N SER A 130 16.05 10.27 2.37
CA SER A 130 14.81 11.05 2.45
C SER A 130 15.11 12.55 2.53
N THR A 131 16.03 12.97 3.40
CA THR A 131 16.39 14.38 3.56
C THR A 131 17.00 14.95 2.27
N MET A 132 17.89 14.22 1.61
CA MET A 132 18.51 14.65 0.35
C MET A 132 17.45 14.85 -0.76
N LEU A 133 16.52 13.91 -0.92
CA LEU A 133 15.41 14.05 -1.89
C LEU A 133 14.53 15.27 -1.60
N HIS A 134 14.29 15.60 -0.33
CA HIS A 134 13.54 16.82 0.04
C HIS A 134 14.34 18.09 -0.27
N LEU A 135 15.66 18.12 -0.04
CA LEU A 135 16.48 19.29 -0.33
C LEU A 135 16.62 19.56 -1.83
N GLU A 136 16.73 18.51 -2.65
CA GLU A 136 16.74 18.63 -4.12
C GLU A 136 15.42 19.17 -4.69
N SER A 137 14.33 19.03 -3.94
CA SER A 137 13.02 19.59 -4.30
C SER A 137 12.85 21.06 -3.91
N LEU A 138 13.80 21.64 -3.17
CA LEU A 138 13.73 23.05 -2.78
C LEU A 138 14.09 23.95 -3.97
N PRO A 139 13.35 25.04 -4.19
CA PRO A 139 13.70 26.01 -5.22
C PRO A 139 15.04 26.64 -4.89
N VAL A 140 15.91 26.74 -5.90
CA VAL A 140 17.18 27.47 -5.80
C VAL A 140 16.84 28.92 -5.41
N VAL A 141 17.31 29.34 -4.25
CA VAL A 141 17.19 30.73 -3.82
C VAL A 141 18.12 31.56 -4.70
N ASP A 142 17.54 32.34 -5.62
CA ASP A 142 18.30 33.32 -6.40
C ASP A 142 18.97 34.29 -5.44
N SER A 143 20.30 34.28 -5.44
CA SER A 143 21.15 35.11 -4.59
C SER A 143 21.15 36.58 -5.00
N ASP A 144 20.45 36.92 -6.10
CA ASP A 144 20.40 38.25 -6.70
C ASP A 144 19.30 39.16 -6.14
N ASN A 145 18.45 38.68 -5.22
CA ASN A 145 17.32 39.48 -4.72
C ASN A 145 17.64 40.34 -3.47
N ASN A 146 18.92 40.64 -3.23
CA ASN A 146 19.34 41.55 -2.17
C ASN A 146 19.89 42.86 -2.75
N ARG A 147 19.09 43.53 -3.60
CA ARG A 147 19.41 44.85 -4.14
C ARG A 147 18.31 45.86 -3.84
#